data_AF-A0AAW8NYB7-F1
#
_entry.id   AF-A0AAW8NYB7-F1
#
_cell.length_a   1.000
_cell.length_b   1.000
_cell.length_c   1.000
_cell.angle_alpha   90.00
_cell.angle_beta   90.00
_cell.angle_gamma   90.00
#
_symmetry.space_group_name_H-M   'P 1'
#
loop_
_entity.id
_entity.type
_entity.pdbx_description
1 polymer ?
#
loop_
_entity_poly.entity_id
_entity_poly.type
_entity_poly.pdbx_seq_one_letter_code
_entity_poly.pdbx_strand_id
1 'polypeptide(L)'
;MDRILRASLSVCSSRLSFPERQIALRQIVDELQELCDGAPDPRPILLRLLHTIRASMTSIAGADDDCWEDIIRELFQLRATMVRLRAETVIICH
;
A
#
# COMPACT_ATOMS: atom_id res chain seq x y z
N MET A 1 0.83 18.10 9.00
CA MET A 1 0.71 16.65 8.75
C MET A 1 0.95 16.38 7.26
N ASP A 2 2.02 16.93 6.67
CA ASP A 2 2.07 17.17 5.21
C ASP A 2 3.23 16.48 4.48
N ARG A 3 4.14 15.83 5.20
CA ARG A 3 5.30 15.15 4.57
C ARG A 3 4.93 13.79 3.98
N ILE A 4 3.99 13.06 4.58
CA ILE A 4 3.59 11.70 4.15
C ILE A 4 2.77 11.77 2.85
N LEU A 5 1.91 12.78 2.71
CA LEU A 5 1.10 13.00 1.51
C LEU A 5 1.97 13.38 0.30
N ARG A 6 3.04 14.16 0.53
CA ARG A 6 3.96 14.60 -0.53
C ARG A 6 4.81 13.46 -1.10
N ALA A 7 5.18 12.48 -0.27
CA ALA A 7 5.88 11.29 -0.72
C ALA A 7 4.97 10.37 -1.56
N SER A 8 3.69 10.25 -1.17
CA SER A 8 2.71 9.39 -1.86
C SER A 8 2.44 9.85 -3.31
N LEU A 9 2.46 11.16 -3.58
CA LEU A 9 2.27 11.71 -4.94
C LEU A 9 3.53 11.65 -5.82
N SER A 10 4.71 11.42 -5.24
CA SER A 10 5.97 11.35 -5.99
C SER A 10 6.23 9.98 -6.63
N VAL A 11 5.51 8.93 -6.20
CA VAL A 11 5.70 7.55 -6.66
C VAL A 11 4.98 7.28 -8.00
N CYS A 12 3.93 8.03 -8.32
CA CYS A 12 3.17 7.91 -9.56
C CYS A 12 3.82 8.62 -10.76
N SER A 13 5.16 8.74 -10.76
CA SER A 13 5.91 9.26 -11.89
C SER A 13 6.40 8.09 -12.73
N SER A 14 6.11 8.11 -14.03
CA SER A 14 6.55 7.15 -15.07
C SER A 14 8.08 7.07 -15.28
N ARG A 15 8.87 7.38 -14.26
CA ARG A 15 10.32 7.53 -14.31
C ARG A 15 11.06 6.80 -13.19
N LEU A 16 10.37 6.08 -12.32
CA LEU A 16 11.04 5.29 -11.29
C LEU A 16 11.76 4.12 -11.94
N SER A 17 13.07 4.05 -11.70
CA SER A 17 13.88 2.88 -11.97
C SER A 17 13.42 1.68 -11.14
N PHE A 18 13.78 0.47 -11.56
CA PHE A 18 13.43 -0.75 -10.86
C PHE A 18 13.75 -0.72 -9.34
N PRO A 19 14.94 -0.28 -8.88
CA PRO A 19 15.23 -0.16 -7.44
C PRO A 19 14.30 0.82 -6.73
N GLU A 20 13.96 1.95 -7.35
CA GLU A 20 13.04 2.94 -6.78
C GLU A 20 11.62 2.37 -6.66
N ARG A 21 11.17 1.60 -7.65
CA ARG A 21 9.90 0.87 -7.61
C ARG A 21 9.86 -0.14 -6.46
N GLN A 22 10.95 -0.89 -6.23
CA GLN A 22 11.04 -1.81 -5.10
C GLN A 22 10.94 -1.09 -3.74
N ILE A 23 11.60 0.07 -3.61
CA ILE A 23 11.54 0.89 -2.39
C ILE A 23 10.10 1.38 -2.17
N ALA A 24 9.46 1.92 -3.19
CA ALA A 24 8.10 2.41 -3.12
C ALA A 24 7.10 1.31 -2.72
N LEU A 25 7.19 0.13 -3.35
CA LEU A 25 6.36 -1.02 -2.98
C LEU A 25 6.58 -1.42 -1.52
N ARG A 26 7.82 -1.44 -1.05
CA ARG A 26 8.13 -1.79 0.34
C ARG A 26 7.43 -0.83 1.30
N GLN A 27 7.55 0.47 1.06
CA GLN A 27 6.91 1.50 1.88
C GLN A 27 5.39 1.30 1.94
N ILE A 28 4.73 1.10 0.78
CA ILE A 28 3.27 0.90 0.75
C ILE A 28 2.87 -0.38 1.49
N VAL A 29 3.58 -1.49 1.28
CA VAL A 29 3.30 -2.77 1.95
C VAL A 29 3.49 -2.66 3.46
N ASP A 30 4.53 -1.95 3.91
CA ASP A 30 4.79 -1.75 5.34
C ASP A 30 3.69 -0.88 6.00
N GLU A 31 3.23 0.17 5.31
CA GLU A 31 2.07 0.96 5.77
C GLU A 31 0.79 0.12 5.86
N LEU A 32 0.55 -0.76 4.88
CA LEU A 32 -0.61 -1.66 4.92
C LEU A 32 -0.52 -2.70 6.05
N GLN A 33 0.68 -3.19 6.35
CA GLN A 33 0.93 -4.10 7.46
C GLN A 33 0.68 -3.41 8.81
N GLU A 34 1.16 -2.18 8.99
CA GLU A 34 0.92 -1.38 10.20
C GLU A 34 -0.58 -1.18 10.46
N LEU A 35 -1.36 -0.95 9.40
CA LEU A 35 -2.82 -0.85 9.50
C LEU A 35 -3.48 -2.16 9.95
N CYS A 36 -2.93 -3.31 9.56
CA CYS A 36 -3.41 -4.61 10.02
C CYS A 36 -3.01 -4.88 11.49
N ASP A 37 -1.74 -4.68 11.83
CA ASP A 37 -1.22 -4.98 13.16
C ASP A 37 -1.86 -4.10 14.24
N GLY A 38 -2.27 -2.89 13.88
CA GLY A 38 -3.00 -1.97 14.76
C GLY A 38 -4.51 -2.18 14.82
N ALA A 39 -5.06 -3.23 14.19
CA ALA A 39 -6.48 -3.55 14.18
C ALA A 39 -6.83 -4.62 15.24
N PRO A 40 -7.98 -4.52 15.93
CA PRO A 40 -8.41 -5.53 16.93
C PRO A 40 -8.65 -6.92 16.32
N ASP A 41 -9.03 -6.99 15.05
CA ASP A 41 -9.24 -8.22 14.29
C ASP A 41 -8.71 -8.05 12.85
N PRO A 42 -7.41 -8.28 12.62
CA PRO A 42 -6.84 -8.19 11.29
C PRO A 42 -7.45 -9.29 10.41
N ARG A 43 -8.31 -8.90 9.48
CA ARG A 43 -9.04 -9.84 8.61
C ARG A 43 -8.03 -10.78 7.90
N PRO A 44 -8.13 -12.11 8.06
CA PRO A 44 -7.15 -13.06 7.52
C PRO A 44 -6.94 -12.96 6.00
N ILE A 45 -7.98 -12.55 5.26
CA ILE A 45 -7.90 -12.33 3.82
C ILE A 45 -6.97 -11.17 3.45
N LEU A 46 -6.92 -10.10 4.26
CA LEU A 46 -6.01 -8.97 4.07
C LEU A 46 -4.58 -9.39 4.36
N LEU A 47 -4.33 -10.16 5.43
CA LEU A 47 -3.00 -10.69 5.73
C LEU A 47 -2.48 -11.58 4.59
N ARG A 48 -3.35 -12.43 4.00
CA ARG A 48 -2.99 -13.25 2.84
C ARG A 48 -2.69 -12.41 1.61
N LEU A 49 -3.46 -11.34 1.37
CA LEU A 49 -3.20 -10.42 0.27
C LEU A 49 -1.84 -9.73 0.44
N LEU A 50 -1.53 -9.22 1.64
CA LEU A 50 -0.24 -8.60 1.93
C LEU A 50 0.92 -9.56 1.76
N HIS A 51 0.78 -10.79 2.23
CA HIS A 51 1.78 -11.83 1.99
C HIS A 51 2.01 -12.08 0.49
N THR A 52 0.93 -12.13 -0.30
CA THR A 52 1.00 -12.33 -1.75
C THR A 52 1.70 -11.16 -2.45
N ILE A 53 1.38 -9.93 -2.08
CA ILE A 53 2.03 -8.73 -2.63
C ILE A 53 3.52 -8.74 -2.27
N ARG A 54 3.86 -9.05 -1.02
CA ARG A 54 5.24 -9.10 -0.52
C ARG A 54 6.06 -10.17 -1.26
N ALA A 55 5.48 -11.34 -1.52
CA ALA A 55 6.10 -12.39 -2.34
C ALA A 55 6.27 -11.97 -3.82
N SER A 56 5.42 -11.07 -4.31
CA SER A 56 5.40 -10.64 -5.71
C SER A 56 6.19 -9.34 -5.98
N MET A 57 6.81 -8.74 -4.96
CA MET A 57 7.43 -7.40 -5.05
C MET A 57 8.41 -7.23 -6.23
N THR A 58 9.28 -8.22 -6.45
CA THR A 58 10.24 -8.19 -7.57
C THR A 58 9.54 -8.20 -8.92
N SER A 59 8.48 -9.01 -9.06
CA SER A 59 7.69 -9.08 -10.30
C SER A 59 6.94 -7.77 -10.55
N ILE A 60 6.37 -7.16 -9.51
CA ILE A 60 5.63 -5.91 -9.62
C ILE A 60 6.58 -4.76 -9.98
N ALA A 61 7.74 -4.67 -9.33
CA ALA A 61 8.73 -3.63 -9.63
C ALA A 61 9.28 -3.73 -11.07
N GLY A 62 9.24 -4.93 -11.66
CA GLY A 62 9.67 -5.19 -13.04
C GLY A 62 8.55 -5.11 -14.08
N ALA A 63 7.33 -4.75 -13.68
CA ALA A 63 6.24 -4.52 -14.63
C ALA A 63 6.58 -3.37 -15.59
N ASP A 64 5.99 -3.38 -16.79
CA ASP A 64 6.02 -2.22 -17.68
C ASP A 64 5.35 -1.00 -17.01
N ASP A 65 5.57 0.18 -17.59
CA ASP A 65 5.17 1.45 -16.96
C ASP A 65 3.66 1.54 -16.75
N ASP A 66 2.86 1.12 -17.73
CA ASP A 66 1.39 1.15 -17.65
C ASP A 66 0.88 0.20 -16.56
N CYS A 67 1.37 -1.04 -16.53
CA CYS A 67 1.01 -2.03 -15.53
C CYS A 67 1.49 -1.62 -14.13
N TRP A 68 2.68 -1.03 -14.02
CA TRP A 68 3.21 -0.48 -12.79
C TRP A 68 2.31 0.61 -12.21
N GLU A 69 1.91 1.58 -13.04
CA GLU A 69 1.04 2.68 -12.62
C GLU A 69 -0.32 2.18 -12.14
N ASP A 70 -0.90 1.22 -12.86
CA ASP A 70 -2.16 0.59 -12.48
C ASP A 70 -2.05 -0.13 -11.13
N ILE A 71 -1.02 -0.97 -10.93
CA ILE A 71 -0.83 -1.70 -9.67
C ILE A 71 -0.63 -0.74 -8.49
N ILE A 72 0.18 0.29 -8.67
CA ILE A 72 0.45 1.26 -7.60
C ILE A 72 -0.80 2.06 -7.25
N ARG A 73 -1.59 2.46 -8.25
CA ARG A 73 -2.88 3.13 -8.02
C ARG A 73 -3.82 2.27 -7.17
N GLU A 74 -3.97 0.98 -7.51
CA GLU A 74 -4.82 0.06 -6.76
C GLU A 74 -4.32 -0.14 -5.31
N LEU A 75 -3.01 -0.25 -5.10
CA LEU A 75 -2.43 -0.37 -3.77
C LEU A 75 -2.67 0.89 -2.90
N PHE A 76 -2.58 2.08 -3.50
CA PHE A 76 -2.93 3.33 -2.80
C PHE A 76 -4.43 3.40 -2.45
N GLN A 77 -5.31 2.96 -3.36
CA GLN A 77 -6.75 2.90 -3.09
C GLN A 77 -7.07 1.91 -1.96
N LEU A 78 -6.40 0.75 -1.93
CA LEU A 78 -6.51 -0.22 -0.85
C LEU A 78 -6.11 0.40 0.49
N ARG A 79 -4.96 1.08 0.54
CA ARG A 79 -4.48 1.80 1.73
C ARG A 79 -5.49 2.83 2.21
N ALA A 80 -5.99 3.69 1.32
CA ALA A 80 -6.98 4.70 1.65
C ALA A 80 -8.27 4.08 2.22
N THR A 81 -8.71 2.96 1.63
CA THR A 81 -9.87 2.21 2.10
C THR A 81 -9.64 1.63 3.50
N MET A 82 -8.49 1.03 3.77
CA MET A 82 -8.14 0.50 5.10
C MET A 82 -8.06 1.60 6.16
N VAL A 83 -7.49 2.76 5.83
CA VAL A 83 -7.48 3.92 6.73
C VAL A 83 -8.89 4.37 7.09
N ARG A 84 -9.78 4.47 6.09
CA ARG A 84 -11.19 4.87 6.32
C ARG A 84 -11.92 3.86 7.19
N LEU A 85 -11.80 2.56 6.89
CA LEU A 85 -12.42 1.49 7.68
C LEU A 85 -11.94 1.52 9.14
N ARG A 86 -10.65 1.77 9.37
CA ARG A 86 -10.10 1.92 10.73
C ARG A 86 -10.73 3.11 11.46
N ALA A 87 -10.85 4.26 10.81
CA ALA A 87 -11.49 5.43 11.39
C ALA A 87 -12.96 5.17 11.76
N GLU A 88 -13.71 4.49 10.90
CA GLU A 88 -15.10 4.09 11.15
C GLU A 88 -15.22 3.12 12.34
N THR A 89 -14.33 2.13 12.45
CA THR A 89 -14.33 1.20 13.60
C THR A 89 -14.04 1.88 14.94
N VAL A 90 -13.23 2.94 14.94
CA VAL A 90 -12.95 3.71 16.17
C VAL A 90 -14.17 4.52 16.60
N ILE A 91 -14.95 5.05 15.65
CA ILE A 91 -16.15 5.85 15.94
C ILE A 91 -17.28 5.00 16.53
N ILE A 92 -17.42 3.74 16.12
CA ILE A 92 -18.52 2.85 16.57
C ILE A 92 -18.31 2.32 18.00
N CYS A 93 -17.09 2.38 18.53
CA CYS A 93 -16.75 1.89 19.88
C CYS A 93 -16.86 2.95 21.01
N HIS A 94 -17.45 4.12 20.73
CA HIS A 94 -17.70 5.19 21.71
C HIS A 94 -19.19 5.35 22.00
#